data_AF-A0A1V9Y8A3-F1
#
_entry.id   AF-A0A1V9Y8A3-F1
#
_cell.length_a   1.000
_cell.length_b   1.000
_cell.length_c   1.000
_cell.angle_alpha   90.00
_cell.angle_beta   90.00
_cell.angle_gamma   90.00
#
_symmetry.space_group_name_H-M   'P 1'
#
loop_
_entity.id
_entity.type
_entity.pdbx_description
1 polymer ?
#
loop_
_entity_poly.entity_id
_entity_poly.type
_entity_poly.pdbx_seq_one_letter_code
_entity_poly.pdbx_strand_id
1 'polypeptide(L)'
;MLTEDDGGDALHRLWELWKWKMIPSCPGRYIVKKNRDIVSLSLEKLVEPLGFEIVVNENSLQNPIESTDSDHPIWIVHTNSPVIADPVHVAIFPRGGGVITYIKPTGDHVHTLNTQSGLIRKLTGLRLISTKTTSE
;
A
#
# COMPACT_ATOMS: atom_id res chain seq x y z
N MET A 1 17.64 4.56 3.43
CA MET A 1 17.54 3.17 3.91
C MET A 1 16.23 3.09 4.65
N LEU A 2 15.32 2.21 4.24
CA LEU A 2 14.10 1.94 5.00
C LEU A 2 14.57 1.28 6.29
N THR A 3 14.17 1.79 7.45
CA THR A 3 14.51 1.18 8.74
C THR A 3 13.71 -0.11 8.88
N GLU A 4 14.28 -1.12 9.54
CA GLU A 4 13.65 -2.45 9.74
C GLU A 4 12.23 -2.39 10.35
N ASP A 5 11.89 -1.26 10.96
CA ASP A 5 10.66 -1.04 11.74
C ASP A 5 9.45 -0.45 10.97
N ASP A 6 9.56 -0.17 9.65
CA ASP A 6 8.49 0.56 8.91
C ASP A 6 8.09 -0.12 7.56
N GLY A 7 8.38 -1.42 7.36
CA GLY A 7 8.06 -2.07 6.08
C GLY A 7 8.29 -3.58 5.88
N GLY A 8 9.09 -4.25 6.71
CA GLY A 8 9.34 -5.69 6.57
C GLY A 8 9.92 -6.14 5.22
N ASP A 9 10.00 -7.47 5.04
CA ASP A 9 10.63 -8.09 3.87
C ASP A 9 9.87 -7.83 2.56
N ALA A 10 8.53 -7.79 2.61
CA ALA A 10 7.71 -7.56 1.41
C ALA A 10 7.95 -6.16 0.84
N LEU A 11 8.06 -5.13 1.69
CA LEU A 11 8.37 -3.77 1.24
C LEU A 11 9.79 -3.70 0.69
N HIS A 12 10.77 -4.32 1.33
CA HIS A 12 12.15 -4.38 0.84
C HIS A 12 12.24 -5.07 -0.54
N ARG A 13 11.61 -6.22 -0.72
CA ARG A 13 11.60 -6.91 -2.02
C ARG A 13 10.95 -6.05 -3.10
N LEU A 14 9.79 -5.44 -2.81
CA LEU A 14 9.14 -4.58 -3.80
C LEU A 14 9.96 -3.32 -4.09
N TRP A 15 10.67 -2.80 -3.09
CA TRP A 15 11.62 -1.70 -3.23
C TRP A 15 12.74 -2.03 -4.23
N GLU A 16 13.27 -3.25 -4.20
CA GLU A 16 14.34 -3.68 -5.09
C GLU A 16 13.88 -3.92 -6.53
N LEU A 17 12.62 -4.33 -6.73
CA LEU A 17 12.05 -4.61 -8.06
C LEU A 17 11.89 -3.36 -8.93
N TRP A 18 11.74 -2.17 -8.34
CA TRP A 18 11.48 -0.95 -9.09
C TRP A 18 12.29 0.25 -8.60
N LYS A 19 12.49 1.22 -9.47
CA LYS A 19 13.18 2.48 -9.12
C LYS A 19 12.22 3.45 -8.41
N TRP A 20 11.85 3.12 -7.18
CA TRP A 20 11.00 3.95 -6.33
C TRP A 20 11.68 5.27 -5.98
N LYS A 21 10.90 6.35 -6.00
CA LYS A 21 11.33 7.69 -5.62
C LYS A 21 10.33 8.28 -4.63
N MET A 22 10.85 8.83 -3.53
CA MET A 22 10.03 9.50 -2.54
C MET A 22 9.31 10.70 -3.16
N ILE A 23 8.02 10.84 -2.84
CA ILE A 23 7.25 12.02 -3.20
C ILE A 23 7.76 13.20 -2.34
N PRO A 24 8.12 14.36 -2.93
CA PRO A 24 8.55 15.52 -2.17
C PRO A 24 7.53 15.90 -1.08
N SER A 25 8.02 16.17 0.13
CA SER A 25 7.20 16.54 1.29
C SER A 25 6.16 15.48 1.72
N CYS A 26 6.30 14.24 1.27
CA CYS A 26 5.45 13.11 1.65
C CYS A 26 6.32 11.95 2.18
N PRO A 27 6.87 12.06 3.40
CA PRO A 27 7.75 11.03 3.96
C PRO A 27 7.04 9.68 4.03
N GLY A 28 7.79 8.62 3.69
CA GLY A 28 7.28 7.25 3.67
C GLY A 28 6.35 6.94 2.49
N ARG A 29 6.26 7.80 1.46
CA ARG A 29 5.46 7.56 0.25
C ARG A 29 6.32 7.67 -1.01
N TYR A 30 6.23 6.66 -1.86
CA TYR A 30 7.12 6.52 -3.00
C TYR A 30 6.34 6.15 -4.26
N ILE A 31 6.86 6.59 -5.41
CA ILE A 31 6.31 6.33 -6.74
C ILE A 31 7.40 5.84 -7.68
N VAL A 32 7.01 5.14 -8.73
CA VAL A 32 7.88 4.90 -9.88
C VAL A 32 7.56 5.94 -10.95
N LYS A 33 8.56 6.72 -11.38
CA LYS A 33 8.35 7.76 -12.40
C LYS A 33 8.48 7.18 -13.81
N LYS A 34 7.55 7.53 -14.69
CA LYS A 34 7.63 7.33 -16.15
C LYS A 34 7.93 5.87 -16.55
N ASN A 35 7.31 4.90 -15.89
CA ASN A 35 7.41 3.50 -16.26
C ASN A 35 6.05 3.03 -16.80
N ARG A 36 5.99 2.58 -18.05
CA ARG A 36 4.74 2.15 -18.69
C ARG A 36 4.30 0.76 -18.23
N ASP A 37 5.27 -0.11 -17.95
CA ASP A 37 5.01 -1.49 -17.54
C ASP A 37 4.27 -1.50 -16.21
N ILE A 38 4.79 -0.79 -15.21
CA ILE A 38 4.18 -0.74 -13.87
C ILE A 38 2.76 -0.16 -13.90
N VAL A 39 2.48 0.79 -14.79
CA VAL A 39 1.14 1.42 -14.91
C VAL A 39 0.10 0.45 -15.46
N SER A 40 0.53 -0.55 -16.23
CA SER A 40 -0.35 -1.59 -16.75
C SER A 40 -0.61 -2.74 -15.76
N LEU A 41 0.11 -2.80 -14.65
CA LEU A 41 -0.03 -3.88 -13.67
C LEU A 41 -1.20 -3.61 -12.73
N SER A 42 -2.07 -4.59 -12.56
CA SER A 42 -2.97 -4.60 -11.41
C SER A 42 -2.15 -4.72 -10.12
N LEU A 43 -2.78 -4.38 -8.98
CA LEU A 43 -2.10 -4.48 -7.69
C LEU A 43 -1.64 -5.93 -7.40
N GLU A 44 -2.46 -6.91 -7.73
CA GLU A 44 -2.15 -8.34 -7.58
C GLU A 44 -0.89 -8.70 -8.38
N LYS A 45 -0.82 -8.26 -9.64
CA LYS A 45 0.33 -8.52 -10.52
C LYS A 45 1.58 -7.76 -10.10
N LEU A 46 1.43 -6.60 -9.47
CA LEU A 46 2.57 -5.88 -8.89
C LEU A 46 3.21 -6.64 -7.73
N VAL A 47 2.41 -7.30 -6.89
CA VAL A 47 2.89 -7.98 -5.67
C VAL A 47 3.12 -9.49 -5.83
N GLU A 48 2.63 -10.09 -6.92
CA GLU A 48 2.84 -11.50 -7.29
C GLU A 48 4.33 -11.93 -7.23
N PRO A 49 5.31 -11.14 -7.73
CA PRO A 49 6.73 -11.52 -7.69
C PRO A 49 7.33 -11.56 -6.27
N LEU A 50 6.63 -11.07 -5.25
CA LEU A 50 7.15 -11.05 -3.87
C LEU A 50 7.17 -12.45 -3.23
N GLY A 51 6.37 -13.39 -3.77
CA GLY A 51 6.34 -14.78 -3.32
C GLY A 51 5.57 -15.02 -2.01
N PHE A 52 4.75 -14.06 -1.58
CA PHE A 52 3.83 -14.23 -0.45
C PHE A 52 2.49 -14.78 -0.96
N GLU A 53 1.78 -15.52 -0.11
CA GLU A 53 0.36 -15.79 -0.35
C GLU A 53 -0.41 -14.46 -0.44
N ILE A 54 -1.33 -14.37 -1.40
CA ILE A 54 -2.16 -13.19 -1.62
C ILE A 54 -3.60 -13.55 -1.28
N VAL A 55 -4.21 -12.81 -0.35
CA VAL A 55 -5.60 -12.99 0.05
C VAL A 55 -6.36 -11.70 -0.24
N VAL A 56 -7.35 -11.77 -1.12
CA VAL A 56 -8.27 -10.66 -1.36
C VAL A 56 -9.38 -10.70 -0.31
N ASN A 57 -9.47 -9.66 0.51
CA ASN A 57 -10.47 -9.56 1.58
C ASN A 57 -10.95 -8.12 1.75
N GLU A 58 -12.18 -7.85 1.35
CA GLU A 58 -12.81 -6.52 1.40
C GLU A 58 -12.96 -5.97 2.82
N ASN A 59 -12.89 -6.83 3.85
CA ASN A 59 -13.03 -6.44 5.26
C ASN A 59 -11.69 -6.16 5.96
N SER A 60 -10.54 -6.38 5.33
CA SER A 60 -9.23 -6.27 6.02
C SER A 60 -8.88 -4.85 6.50
N LEU A 61 -9.56 -3.80 6.02
CA LEU A 61 -9.39 -2.42 6.51
C LEU A 61 -10.21 -2.10 7.76
N GLN A 62 -11.07 -3.01 8.23
CA GLN A 62 -11.93 -2.78 9.41
C GLN A 62 -11.22 -3.05 10.73
N ASN A 63 -10.14 -3.84 10.70
CA ASN A 63 -9.25 -4.04 11.85
C ASN A 63 -8.13 -2.98 11.81
N PRO A 64 -7.54 -2.60 12.96
CA PRO A 64 -6.37 -1.74 12.95
C PRO A 64 -5.32 -2.35 12.02
N ILE A 65 -4.82 -1.54 11.09
CA ILE A 65 -3.59 -1.85 10.34
C ILE A 65 -2.46 -1.66 11.34
N GLU A 66 -2.35 -2.57 12.30
CA GLU A 66 -1.23 -2.66 13.21
C GLU A 66 -0.11 -3.37 12.47
N SER A 67 1.12 -2.89 12.67
CA SER A 67 2.29 -3.66 12.27
C SER A 67 2.34 -4.85 13.21
N THR A 68 1.69 -5.94 12.84
CA THR A 68 1.77 -7.17 13.61
C THR A 68 3.12 -7.80 13.30
N ASP A 69 3.87 -8.18 14.32
CA ASP A 69 5.14 -8.91 14.21
C ASP A 69 4.98 -10.35 13.65
N SER A 70 3.80 -10.66 13.09
CA SER A 70 3.44 -11.95 12.53
C SER A 70 3.57 -11.95 11.02
N ASP A 71 4.17 -13.01 10.48
CA ASP A 71 4.08 -13.35 9.07
C ASP A 71 2.61 -13.67 8.71
N HIS A 72 1.99 -12.79 7.94
CA HIS A 72 0.66 -12.96 7.38
C HIS A 72 0.72 -12.86 5.85
N PRO A 73 -0.26 -13.38 5.10
CA PRO A 73 -0.31 -13.20 3.65
C PRO A 73 -0.43 -11.71 3.29
N ILE A 74 -0.08 -11.34 2.05
CA ILE A 74 -0.40 -9.99 1.56
C ILE A 74 -1.92 -9.89 1.43
N TRP A 75 -2.53 -8.99 2.20
CA TRP A 75 -3.96 -8.72 2.09
C TRP A 75 -4.22 -7.66 1.05
N ILE A 76 -5.07 -7.98 0.08
CA ILE A 76 -5.54 -7.04 -0.92
C ILE A 76 -6.99 -6.65 -0.61
N VAL A 77 -7.24 -5.35 -0.61
CA VAL A 77 -8.56 -4.77 -0.39
C VAL A 77 -8.93 -3.92 -1.59
N HIS A 78 -10.00 -4.29 -2.27
CA HIS A 78 -10.61 -3.46 -3.31
C HIS A 78 -11.67 -2.59 -2.65
N THR A 79 -11.56 -1.27 -2.80
CA THR A 79 -12.46 -0.36 -2.10
C THR A 79 -12.65 0.95 -2.87
N ASN A 80 -13.61 1.74 -2.40
CA ASN A 80 -13.84 3.10 -2.88
C ASN A 80 -13.68 4.05 -1.71
N SER A 81 -13.07 5.20 -1.97
CA SER A 81 -12.91 6.25 -0.97
C SER A 81 -13.99 7.32 -1.18
N PRO A 82 -14.59 7.86 -0.11
CA PRO A 82 -15.58 8.93 -0.23
C PRO A 82 -14.97 10.28 -0.64
N VAL A 83 -13.64 10.40 -0.71
CA VAL A 83 -12.94 11.68 -1.01
C VAL A 83 -12.17 11.68 -2.33
N ILE A 84 -12.19 10.57 -3.08
CA ILE A 84 -11.61 10.47 -4.41
C ILE A 84 -12.50 9.61 -5.30
N ALA A 85 -12.66 10.03 -6.56
CA ALA A 85 -13.55 9.34 -7.49
C ALA A 85 -12.96 8.03 -8.05
N ASP A 86 -11.63 7.94 -8.15
CA ASP A 86 -10.94 6.76 -8.65
C ASP A 86 -11.07 5.59 -7.65
N PRO A 87 -11.40 4.36 -8.09
CA PRO A 87 -11.31 3.17 -7.25
C PRO A 87 -9.92 3.00 -6.63
N VAL A 88 -9.88 2.49 -5.41
CA VAL A 88 -8.66 2.37 -4.60
C VAL A 88 -8.44 0.92 -4.23
N HIS A 89 -7.32 0.34 -4.65
CA HIS A 89 -6.88 -0.97 -4.19
C HIS A 89 -5.71 -0.80 -3.22
N VAL A 90 -5.72 -1.57 -2.13
CA VAL A 90 -4.73 -1.48 -1.06
C VAL A 90 -4.14 -2.86 -0.82
N ALA A 91 -2.81 -2.97 -0.85
CA ALA A 91 -2.08 -4.15 -0.40
C ALA A 91 -1.47 -3.83 0.96
N ILE A 92 -1.74 -4.67 1.96
CA ILE A 92 -1.16 -4.59 3.29
C ILE A 92 -0.10 -5.69 3.39
N PHE A 93 1.13 -5.30 3.71
CA PHE A 93 2.26 -6.21 3.79
C PHE A 93 2.44 -6.80 5.19
N PRO A 94 2.94 -8.04 5.29
CA PRO A 94 3.41 -8.57 6.56
C PRO A 94 4.46 -7.66 7.15
N ARG A 95 4.36 -7.42 8.47
CA ARG A 95 5.29 -6.57 9.23
C ARG A 95 5.30 -5.10 8.79
N GLY A 96 4.20 -4.66 8.17
CA GLY A 96 3.88 -3.25 7.97
C GLY A 96 4.16 -2.71 6.56
N GLY A 97 3.59 -1.54 6.30
CA GLY A 97 3.63 -0.88 5.00
C GLY A 97 2.73 -1.56 3.98
N GLY A 98 2.87 -1.12 2.72
CA GLY A 98 2.01 -1.61 1.66
C GLY A 98 1.96 -0.73 0.43
N VAL A 99 1.06 -1.07 -0.48
CA VAL A 99 0.84 -0.32 -1.72
C VAL A 99 -0.58 0.20 -1.77
N ILE A 100 -0.74 1.49 -2.12
CA ILE A 100 -2.03 2.05 -2.51
C ILE A 100 -2.02 2.27 -4.01
N THR A 101 -3.02 1.73 -4.69
CA THR A 101 -3.20 1.81 -6.13
C THR A 101 -4.50 2.54 -6.45
N TYR A 102 -4.43 3.57 -7.29
CA TYR A 102 -5.60 4.21 -7.87
C TYR A 102 -5.82 3.71 -9.29
N ILE A 103 -7.05 3.38 -9.64
CA ILE A 103 -7.41 2.95 -10.99
C ILE A 103 -7.99 4.15 -11.73
N LYS A 104 -7.32 4.58 -12.80
CA LYS A 104 -7.77 5.69 -13.63
C LYS A 104 -8.89 5.26 -14.57
N PRO A 105 -9.75 6.19 -15.03
CA PRO A 105 -10.77 5.88 -16.04
C PRO A 105 -10.23 5.27 -17.34
N THR A 106 -8.94 5.51 -17.63
CA THR A 106 -8.22 4.91 -18.77
C THR A 106 -7.85 3.45 -18.57
N GLY A 107 -8.00 2.90 -17.35
CA GLY A 107 -7.50 1.59 -16.93
C GLY A 107 -6.07 1.62 -16.38
N ASP A 108 -5.42 2.79 -16.37
CA ASP A 108 -4.06 2.95 -15.83
C ASP A 108 -4.04 2.81 -14.30
N HIS A 109 -3.02 2.12 -13.77
CA HIS A 109 -2.80 1.95 -12.34
C HIS A 109 -1.75 2.92 -11.83
N VAL A 110 -2.10 3.70 -10.80
CA VAL A 110 -1.17 4.60 -10.10
C VAL A 110 -0.82 4.01 -8.75
N HIS A 111 0.32 3.32 -8.70
CA HIS A 111 0.85 2.71 -7.49
C HIS A 111 1.66 3.70 -6.66
N THR A 112 1.45 3.66 -5.36
CA THR A 112 2.30 4.30 -4.37
C THR A 112 2.73 3.27 -3.34
N LEU A 113 4.04 3.06 -3.21
CA LEU A 113 4.61 2.26 -2.14
C LEU A 113 4.67 3.13 -0.88
N ASN A 114 4.23 2.58 0.25
CA ASN A 114 4.14 3.30 1.50
C ASN A 114 4.80 2.49 2.61
N THR A 115 5.58 3.16 3.45
CA THR A 115 5.94 2.61 4.76
C THR A 115 4.69 2.50 5.65
N GLN A 116 4.77 1.82 6.79
CA GLN A 116 3.62 1.66 7.69
C GLN A 116 3.01 3.01 8.09
N SER A 117 3.85 3.94 8.55
CA SER A 117 3.42 5.29 8.92
C SER A 117 2.83 6.08 7.74
N GLY A 118 3.40 5.93 6.54
CA GLY A 118 2.91 6.53 5.30
C GLY A 118 1.55 5.98 4.87
N LEU A 119 1.37 4.65 5.01
CA LEU A 119 0.16 3.92 4.65
C LEU A 119 -1.00 4.37 5.54
N ILE A 120 -0.84 4.30 6.86
CA ILE A 120 -1.87 4.70 7.84
C ILE A 120 -2.33 6.13 7.54
N ARG A 121 -1.39 7.09 7.48
CA ARG A 121 -1.72 8.50 7.24
C ARG A 121 -2.49 8.70 5.95
N LYS A 122 -2.14 7.94 4.90
CA LYS A 122 -2.81 8.07 3.61
C LYS A 122 -4.20 7.43 3.63
N LEU A 123 -4.38 6.27 4.25
CA LEU A 123 -5.68 5.60 4.37
C LEU A 123 -6.66 6.39 5.27
N THR A 124 -6.17 7.00 6.34
CA THR A 124 -6.96 7.96 7.15
C THR A 124 -7.40 9.15 6.31
N GLY A 125 -6.48 9.74 5.53
CA GLY A 125 -6.81 10.84 4.62
C GLY A 125 -7.81 10.46 3.52
N LEU A 126 -7.81 9.19 3.11
CA LEU A 126 -8.81 8.63 2.19
C LEU A 126 -10.12 8.22 2.90
N ARG A 127 -10.21 8.37 4.23
CA ARG A 127 -11.33 7.93 5.07
C ARG A 127 -11.66 6.45 4.90
N LEU A 128 -10.64 5.63 4.67
CA LEU A 128 -10.76 4.17 4.54
C LEU A 128 -10.55 3.44 5.87
N ILE A 129 -9.91 4.11 6.83
CA ILE A 129 -9.72 3.63 8.20
C ILE A 129 -10.00 4.77 9.18
N SER A 130 -10.38 4.42 10.41
CA SER A 130 -10.45 5.36 11.53
C SER A 130 -9.25 5.15 12.44
N THR A 131 -8.45 6.19 12.67
CA THR A 131 -7.48 6.17 13.76
C THR A 131 -8.27 6.36 15.04
N LYS A 132 -8.37 5.34 15.88
CA LYS A 132 -8.83 5.57 17.26
C LYS A 132 -7.86 6.58 17.86
N THR A 133 -8.35 7.79 18.16
CA THR A 133 -7.65 8.70 19.05
C THR A 133 -7.53 7.95 20.37
N THR A 134 -6.33 7.55 20.74
CA THR A 134 -6.06 7.14 22.12
C THR A 134 -6.31 8.39 22.95
N SER A 135 -7.49 8.48 23.56
CA SER A 135 -7.74 9.45 24.61
C SER A 135 -6.78 9.09 25.75
N GLU A 136 -5.83 9.97 26.03
CA GLU A 136 -5.16 10.03 27.34
C GLU A 136 -6.17 10.34 28.45
#